data_AF-A0A839K3Y5-F1
#
_entry.id   AF-A0A839K3Y5-F1
#
_cell.length_a   1.000
_cell.length_b   1.000
_cell.length_c   1.000
_cell.angle_alpha   90.00
_cell.angle_beta   90.00
_cell.angle_gamma   90.00
#
_symmetry.space_group_name_H-M   'P 1'
#
loop_
_entity.id
_entity.type
_entity.pdbx_description
1 polymer ?
#
loop_
_entity_poly.entity_id
_entity_poly.type
_entity_poly.pdbx_seq_one_letter_code
_entity_poly.pdbx_strand_id
1 'polypeptide(L)'
;MIKTFIKKSMLLFTLIVLVVYTVQAILQGKWGDTLFLWQLVFVSGLISLAQLLLSKFKSNYYLLEVIIEYVMVCIIVSMAGLALGWFKLYYLWQIFLYITPVYIIGYFLDLSRAKRDVDYINEKIKQRMERGKRFEPGDNKDEEC
;
A
#
# COMPACT_ATOMS: atom_id res chain seq x y z
N MET A 1 -0.13 -6.69 11.55
CA MET A 1 1.19 -6.62 12.22
C MET A 1 2.35 -6.48 11.22
N ILE A 2 2.50 -7.41 10.27
CA ILE A 2 3.57 -7.38 9.25
C ILE A 2 3.56 -6.11 8.38
N LYS A 3 2.40 -5.67 7.86
CA LYS A 3 2.30 -4.42 7.04
C LYS A 3 2.77 -3.19 7.80
N THR A 4 2.42 -3.07 9.09
CA THR A 4 2.84 -1.96 9.95
C THR A 4 4.34 -2.00 10.23
N PHE A 5 4.91 -3.20 10.41
CA PHE A 5 6.34 -3.38 10.55
C PHE A 5 7.08 -2.95 9.28
N ILE A 6 6.71 -3.50 8.11
CA ILE A 6 7.32 -3.16 6.81
C ILE A 6 7.23 -1.66 6.54
N LYS A 7 6.05 -1.04 6.76
CA LYS A 7 5.86 0.39 6.55
C LYS A 7 6.78 1.22 7.43
N LYS A 8 6.91 0.86 8.72
CA LYS A 8 7.82 1.55 9.64
C LYS A 8 9.29 1.35 9.26
N SER A 9 9.70 0.14 8.90
CA SER A 9 11.06 -0.16 8.47
C SER A 9 11.44 0.59 7.20
N MET A 10 10.56 0.64 6.20
CA MET A 10 10.79 1.39 4.97
C MET A 10 10.87 2.89 5.24
N LEU A 11 10.00 3.44 6.08
CA LEU A 11 10.04 4.85 6.45
C LEU A 11 11.34 5.21 7.15
N LEU A 12 11.76 4.40 8.13
CA LEU A 12 13.03 4.61 8.84
C LEU A 12 14.22 4.51 7.89
N PHE A 13 14.24 3.52 6.99
CA PHE A 13 15.29 3.38 5.99
C PHE A 13 15.39 4.63 5.09
N THR A 14 14.25 5.10 4.56
CA THR A 14 14.21 6.32 3.74
C THR A 14 14.71 7.54 4.50
N LEU A 15 14.32 7.70 5.78
CA LEU A 15 14.82 8.80 6.61
C LEU A 15 16.33 8.73 6.84
N ILE A 16 16.87 7.54 7.12
CA ILE A 16 18.32 7.36 7.31
C ILE A 16 19.07 7.75 6.04
N VAL A 17 18.64 7.25 4.87
CA VAL A 17 19.25 7.59 3.58
C VAL A 17 19.19 9.10 3.34
N LEU A 18 18.03 9.72 3.57
CA LEU A 18 17.84 11.16 3.38
C LEU A 18 18.79 11.98 4.27
N VAL A 19 18.91 11.62 5.56
CA VAL A 19 19.79 12.31 6.51
C VAL A 19 21.25 12.15 6.11
N VAL A 20 21.70 10.93 5.81
CA VAL A 20 23.10 10.65 5.43
C VAL A 20 23.49 11.46 4.20
N TYR A 21 22.68 11.46 3.15
CA TYR A 21 22.94 12.24 1.93
C TYR A 21 22.84 13.75 2.16
N THR A 22 21.96 14.19 3.05
CA THR A 22 21.87 15.61 3.41
C THR A 22 23.12 16.09 4.15
N VAL A 23 23.60 15.31 5.13
CA VAL A 23 24.86 15.60 5.83
C VAL A 23 26.04 15.59 4.86
N GLN A 24 26.09 14.62 3.95
CA GLN A 24 27.15 14.52 2.95
C GLN A 24 27.16 15.73 1.99
N ALA A 25 25.99 16.20 1.55
CA ALA A 25 25.87 17.37 0.69
C ALA A 25 26.33 18.65 1.40
N ILE A 26 26.04 18.81 2.70
CA ILE A 26 26.50 19.96 3.49
C ILE A 26 28.03 19.95 3.61
N LEU A 27 28.64 18.78 3.88
CA LEU A 27 30.08 18.66 4.07
C LEU A 27 30.88 18.79 2.78
N GLN A 28 30.39 18.21 1.67
CA GLN A 28 31.12 18.16 0.39
C GLN A 28 30.68 19.22 -0.61
N GLY A 29 29.62 19.97 -0.32
CA GLY A 29 29.05 20.99 -1.21
C GLY A 29 28.39 20.43 -2.48
N LYS A 30 28.22 19.11 -2.59
CA LYS A 30 27.61 18.44 -3.75
C LYS A 30 26.11 18.24 -3.54
N TRP A 31 25.30 19.12 -4.11
CA TRP A 31 23.85 19.12 -3.90
C TRP A 31 23.05 18.33 -4.93
N GLY A 32 23.65 17.91 -6.06
CA GLY A 32 22.94 17.25 -7.16
C GLY A 32 22.19 15.99 -6.72
N ASP A 33 22.90 15.04 -6.13
CA ASP A 33 22.32 13.74 -5.73
C ASP A 33 21.33 13.89 -4.57
N THR A 34 21.62 14.78 -3.62
CA THR A 34 20.75 15.03 -2.46
C THR A 34 19.46 15.73 -2.85
N LEU A 35 19.50 16.64 -3.83
CA LEU A 35 18.31 17.31 -4.34
C LEU A 35 17.38 16.32 -5.05
N PHE A 36 17.94 15.34 -5.77
CA PHE A 36 17.16 14.23 -6.33
C PHE A 36 16.44 13.41 -5.27
N LEU A 37 17.09 13.10 -4.13
CA LEU A 37 16.43 12.40 -3.01
C LEU A 37 15.27 13.20 -2.40
N TRP A 38 15.45 14.51 -2.23
CA TRP A 38 14.38 15.40 -1.76
C TRP A 38 13.20 15.46 -2.75
N GLN A 39 13.49 15.49 -4.04
CA GLN A 39 12.46 15.42 -5.07
C GLN A 39 11.68 14.09 -5.02
N LEU A 40 12.35 12.96 -4.81
CA LEU A 40 11.68 11.65 -4.63
C LEU A 40 10.75 11.64 -3.41
N VAL A 41 11.20 12.19 -2.28
CA VAL A 41 10.36 12.33 -1.08
C VAL A 41 9.13 13.21 -1.36
N PHE A 42 9.31 14.31 -2.08
CA PHE A 42 8.23 15.20 -2.47
C PHE A 42 7.18 14.49 -3.36
N VAL A 43 7.63 13.77 -4.40
CA VAL A 43 6.74 13.02 -5.30
C VAL A 43 6.03 11.89 -4.56
N SER A 44 6.71 11.19 -3.64
CA SER A 44 6.10 10.18 -2.77
C SER A 44 4.99 10.78 -1.89
N GLY A 45 5.19 12.00 -1.40
CA GLY A 45 4.18 12.79 -0.69
C GLY A 45 2.96 13.09 -1.56
N LEU A 46 3.16 13.54 -2.81
CA LEU A 46 2.07 13.80 -3.76
C LEU A 46 1.28 12.54 -4.08
N ILE A 47 1.95 11.41 -4.31
CA ILE A 47 1.31 10.10 -4.52
C ILE A 47 0.46 9.73 -3.31
N SER A 48 1.02 9.85 -2.10
CA SER A 48 0.29 9.53 -0.86
C SER A 48 -0.95 10.41 -0.68
N LEU A 49 -0.87 11.68 -1.07
CA LEU A 49 -1.99 12.62 -1.03
C LEU A 49 -3.07 12.24 -2.06
N ALA A 50 -2.66 11.88 -3.28
CA ALA A 50 -3.56 11.42 -4.33
C ALA A 50 -4.27 10.11 -3.93
N GLN A 51 -3.57 9.17 -3.30
CA GLN A 51 -4.17 7.95 -2.75
C GLN A 51 -5.18 8.26 -1.65
N LEU A 52 -4.87 9.21 -0.76
CA LEU A 52 -5.82 9.69 0.26
C LEU A 52 -7.09 10.27 -0.37
N LEU A 53 -6.96 11.03 -1.46
CA LEU A 53 -8.10 11.55 -2.20
C LEU A 53 -8.91 10.42 -2.84
N LEU A 54 -8.26 9.45 -3.49
CA LEU A 54 -8.92 8.28 -4.08
C LEU A 54 -9.67 7.44 -3.05
N SER A 55 -9.10 7.24 -1.86
CA SER A 55 -9.74 6.47 -0.79
C SER A 55 -11.06 7.06 -0.30
N LYS A 56 -11.33 8.35 -0.57
CA LYS A 56 -12.61 8.97 -0.27
C LYS A 56 -13.69 8.60 -1.29
N PHE A 57 -13.31 8.24 -2.51
CA PHE A 57 -14.23 7.77 -3.53
C PHE A 57 -14.46 6.26 -3.35
N LYS A 58 -15.55 5.88 -2.66
CA LYS A 58 -15.97 4.48 -2.54
C LYS A 58 -16.34 3.92 -3.91
N SER A 59 -15.46 3.11 -4.50
CA SER A 59 -15.79 2.26 -5.64
C SER A 59 -16.33 0.91 -5.16
N ASN A 60 -17.31 0.36 -5.86
CA ASN A 60 -17.85 -0.98 -5.58
C ASN A 60 -16.95 -2.10 -6.15
N TYR A 61 -15.99 -1.76 -7.01
CA TYR A 61 -15.12 -2.71 -7.72
C TYR A 61 -13.66 -2.53 -7.30
N TYR A 62 -13.16 -3.47 -6.48
CA TYR A 62 -11.78 -3.46 -5.97
C TYR A 62 -10.72 -3.47 -7.07
N LEU A 63 -10.90 -4.27 -8.14
CA LEU A 63 -9.95 -4.30 -9.27
C LEU A 63 -9.85 -2.95 -9.99
N LEU A 64 -10.98 -2.26 -10.13
CA LEU A 64 -11.04 -0.95 -10.79
C LEU A 64 -10.32 0.10 -9.95
N GLU A 65 -10.45 0.05 -8.62
CA GLU A 65 -9.72 0.91 -7.68
C GLU A 65 -8.20 0.73 -7.81
N VAL A 66 -7.71 -0.51 -7.83
CA VAL A 66 -6.27 -0.81 -8.00
C VAL A 66 -5.74 -0.31 -9.35
N ILE A 67 -6.50 -0.45 -10.42
CA ILE A 67 -6.11 0.04 -11.75
C ILE A 67 -6.05 1.57 -11.76
N ILE A 68 -7.05 2.25 -11.16
CA ILE A 68 -7.06 3.72 -11.07
C ILE A 68 -5.87 4.21 -10.26
N GLU A 69 -5.58 3.59 -9.12
CA GLU A 69 -4.40 3.93 -8.30
C GLU A 69 -3.11 3.79 -9.10
N TYR A 70 -2.94 2.68 -9.83
CA TYR A 70 -1.77 2.46 -10.67
C TYR A 70 -1.60 3.53 -11.75
N VAL A 71 -2.68 3.82 -12.49
CA VAL A 71 -2.67 4.84 -13.55
C VAL A 71 -2.37 6.22 -12.96
N MET A 72 -2.97 6.56 -11.82
CA MET A 72 -2.72 7.81 -11.12
C MET A 72 -1.25 7.96 -10.70
N VAL A 73 -0.64 6.90 -10.16
CA VAL A 73 0.78 6.94 -9.80
C VAL A 73 1.67 7.08 -11.04
N CYS A 74 1.35 6.39 -12.13
CA CYS A 74 2.08 6.56 -13.40
C CYS A 74 1.99 8.01 -13.90
N ILE A 75 0.81 8.64 -13.85
CA ILE A 75 0.59 10.02 -14.28
C ILE A 75 1.40 10.98 -13.39
N ILE A 76 1.33 10.85 -12.07
CA ILE A 76 2.07 11.71 -11.13
C ILE A 76 3.57 11.60 -11.35
N VAL A 77 4.11 10.38 -11.44
CA VAL A 77 5.54 10.15 -11.67
C VAL A 77 5.96 10.67 -13.04
N SER A 78 5.13 10.52 -14.07
CA SER A 78 5.40 11.06 -15.41
C SER A 78 5.48 12.58 -15.41
N MET A 79 4.48 13.25 -14.84
CA MET A 79 4.44 14.72 -14.79
C MET A 79 5.58 15.27 -13.94
N ALA A 80 5.81 14.70 -12.75
CA ALA A 80 6.89 15.14 -11.88
C ALA A 80 8.27 14.89 -12.49
N GLY A 81 8.49 13.70 -13.08
CA GLY A 81 9.77 13.37 -13.70
C GLY A 81 10.08 14.23 -14.93
N LEU A 82 9.08 14.61 -15.73
CA LEU A 82 9.26 15.58 -16.82
C LEU A 82 9.54 16.99 -16.28
N ALA A 83 8.79 17.44 -15.27
CA ALA A 83 8.95 18.78 -14.69
C ALA A 83 10.30 18.96 -13.96
N LEU A 84 10.81 17.89 -13.35
CA LEU A 84 12.07 17.88 -12.59
C LEU A 84 13.27 17.44 -13.43
N GLY A 85 13.06 17.08 -14.71
CA GLY A 85 14.12 16.71 -15.64
C GLY A 85 14.75 15.32 -15.43
N TRP A 86 14.04 14.39 -14.78
CA TRP A 86 14.52 13.03 -14.51
C TRP A 86 14.69 12.20 -15.78
N PHE A 87 13.82 12.38 -16.77
CA PHE A 87 13.87 11.69 -18.04
C PHE A 87 13.23 12.54 -19.15
N LYS A 88 13.52 12.19 -20.40
CA LYS A 88 12.91 12.83 -21.58
C LYS A 88 11.58 12.14 -21.94
N LEU A 89 10.70 12.87 -22.63
CA LEU A 89 9.40 12.39 -23.15
C LEU A 89 9.48 11.02 -23.85
N TYR A 90 10.55 10.78 -24.62
CA TYR A 90 10.74 9.51 -25.32
C TYR A 90 10.86 8.29 -24.39
N TYR A 91 11.34 8.48 -23.16
CA TYR A 91 11.57 7.40 -22.19
C TYR A 91 10.38 7.16 -21.24
N LEU A 92 9.23 7.80 -21.48
CA LEU A 92 8.04 7.63 -20.64
C LEU A 92 7.62 6.17 -20.47
N TRP A 93 7.84 5.33 -21.48
CA TRP A 93 7.49 3.91 -21.41
C TRP A 93 8.22 3.16 -20.29
N GLN A 94 9.41 3.61 -19.87
CA GLN A 94 10.21 2.97 -18.82
C GLN A 94 9.54 3.10 -17.44
N ILE A 95 8.71 4.12 -17.24
CA ILE A 95 7.99 4.36 -15.98
C ILE A 95 7.09 3.17 -15.65
N PHE A 96 6.40 2.62 -16.64
CA PHE A 96 5.57 1.43 -16.45
C PHE A 96 6.41 0.22 -16.01
N LEU A 97 7.63 0.08 -16.54
CA LEU A 97 8.54 -1.00 -16.17
C LEU A 97 9.01 -0.89 -14.72
N TYR A 98 9.22 0.32 -14.21
CA TYR A 98 9.62 0.54 -12.82
C TYR A 98 8.46 0.44 -11.82
N ILE A 99 7.27 0.92 -12.19
CA ILE A 99 6.12 0.98 -11.27
C ILE A 99 5.40 -0.37 -11.19
N THR A 100 5.32 -1.12 -12.29
CA THR A 100 4.58 -2.40 -12.35
C THR A 100 5.04 -3.41 -11.28
N PRO A 101 6.35 -3.71 -11.10
CA PRO A 101 6.80 -4.67 -10.10
C PRO A 101 6.43 -4.26 -8.66
N VAL A 102 6.52 -2.96 -8.36
CA VAL A 102 6.17 -2.42 -7.04
C VAL A 102 4.67 -2.62 -6.76
N TYR A 103 3.83 -2.38 -7.76
CA TYR A 103 2.38 -2.58 -7.65
C TYR A 103 1.99 -4.06 -7.55
N ILE A 104 2.66 -4.96 -8.28
CA ILE A 104 2.45 -6.40 -8.16
C ILE A 104 2.73 -6.85 -6.72
N ILE A 105 3.87 -6.45 -6.14
CA ILE A 105 4.22 -6.79 -4.76
C ILE A 105 3.20 -6.20 -3.78
N GLY A 106 2.79 -4.95 -3.97
CA GLY A 106 1.75 -4.30 -3.18
C GLY A 106 0.43 -5.07 -3.18
N TYR A 107 -0.03 -5.48 -4.36
CA TYR A 107 -1.25 -6.25 -4.54
C TYR A 107 -1.20 -7.60 -3.80
N PHE A 108 -0.08 -8.34 -3.89
CA PHE A 108 0.09 -9.59 -3.16
C PHE A 108 0.01 -9.40 -1.64
N LEU A 109 0.58 -8.31 -1.11
CA LEU A 109 0.52 -7.99 0.31
C LEU A 109 -0.91 -7.69 0.77
N ASP A 110 -1.69 -6.98 -0.05
CA ASP A 110 -3.08 -6.67 0.26
C ASP A 110 -3.98 -7.90 0.15
N LEU A 111 -3.77 -8.78 -0.83
CA LEU A 111 -4.48 -10.05 -0.95
C LEU A 111 -4.21 -10.99 0.24
N SER A 112 -2.96 -11.08 0.69
CA SER A 112 -2.57 -11.85 1.88
C SER A 112 -3.26 -11.35 3.15
N ARG A 113 -3.57 -10.05 3.22
CA ARG A 113 -4.32 -9.48 4.33
C ARG A 113 -5.81 -9.77 4.21
N ALA A 114 -6.40 -9.56 3.05
CA ALA A 114 -7.82 -9.84 2.81
C ALA A 114 -8.17 -11.28 3.18
N LYS A 115 -7.30 -12.24 2.82
CA LYS A 115 -7.47 -13.65 3.21
C LYS A 115 -7.48 -13.85 4.73
N ARG A 116 -6.53 -13.24 5.45
CA ARG A 116 -6.48 -13.31 6.92
C ARG A 116 -7.69 -12.67 7.59
N ASP A 117 -8.17 -11.56 7.05
CA ASP A 117 -9.34 -10.86 7.58
C ASP A 117 -10.62 -11.72 7.37
N VAL A 118 -10.74 -12.43 6.24
CA VAL A 118 -11.83 -13.39 5.98
C VAL A 118 -11.76 -14.60 6.91
N ASP A 119 -10.57 -15.18 7.08
CA ASP A 119 -10.37 -16.34 7.98
C ASP A 119 -10.76 -15.97 9.42
N TYR A 120 -10.40 -14.76 9.87
CA TYR A 120 -10.78 -14.24 11.19
C TYR A 120 -12.30 -14.07 11.34
N ILE A 121 -12.99 -13.57 10.31
CA ILE A 121 -14.45 -13.44 10.30
C ILE A 121 -15.11 -14.81 10.38
N ASN A 122 -14.65 -15.78 9.59
CA ASN A 122 -15.18 -17.14 9.58
C ASN A 122 -15.01 -17.83 10.94
N GLU A 123 -13.85 -17.68 11.59
CA GLU A 123 -13.64 -18.19 12.95
C GLU A 123 -14.60 -17.54 13.95
N LYS A 124 -14.82 -16.23 13.87
CA LYS A 124 -15.77 -15.52 14.76
C LYS A 124 -17.22 -15.95 14.53
N ILE A 125 -17.63 -16.20 13.30
CA ILE A 125 -18.97 -16.72 12.97
C ILE A 125 -19.13 -18.12 13.55
N LYS A 126 -18.15 -19.01 13.35
CA LYS A 126 -18.16 -20.38 13.87
C LYS A 126 -18.26 -20.41 15.40
N GLN A 127 -17.48 -19.58 16.10
CA GLN A 127 -17.54 -19.46 17.57
C GLN A 127 -18.89 -18.92 18.09
N ARG A 128 -19.61 -18.12 17.30
CA ARG A 128 -20.96 -17.67 17.64
C ARG A 128 -21.99 -18.77 17.41
N MET A 129 -21.87 -19.51 16.31
CA MET A 129 -22.75 -20.63 15.97
C MET A 129 -22.63 -21.79 16.98
N GLU A 130 -21.40 -22.12 17.38
CA GLU A 130 -21.14 -23.14 18.41
C GLU A 130 -21.63 -22.73 19.80
N ARG A 131 -21.59 -21.42 20.13
CA ARG A 131 -22.25 -20.91 21.34
C ARG A 131 -23.76 -21.00 21.25
N GLY A 132 -24.36 -20.65 20.11
CA GLY A 132 -25.81 -20.76 19.91
C GLY A 132 -26.33 -22.19 20.05
N LYS A 133 -25.65 -23.17 19.46
CA LYS A 133 -25.99 -24.60 19.60
C LYS A 133 -25.86 -25.14 21.02
N ARG A 134 -25.04 -24.53 21.87
CA ARG A 134 -24.91 -24.91 23.29
C ARG A 134 -26.07 -24.40 24.16
N PHE A 135 -26.89 -23.49 23.64
CA PHE A 135 -28.10 -22.96 24.28
C PHE A 135 -29.41 -23.55 23.74
N GLU A 136 -29.35 -24.42 22.72
CA GLU A 136 -30.46 -25.33 22.44
C GLU A 136 -30.35 -26.48 23.46
N PRO A 137 -31.20 -26.54 24.50
CA PRO A 137 -31.30 -27.74 25.31
C PRO A 137 -31.67 -28.88 24.37
N GLY A 138 -31.02 -30.03 24.53
CA GLY A 138 -31.33 -31.23 23.76
C GLY A 138 -32.85 -31.40 23.70
N ASP A 139 -33.35 -31.47 22.47
CA ASP A 139 -34.70 -31.94 22.18
C ASP A 139 -34.84 -33.29 22.89
N ASN A 140 -35.58 -33.25 23.99
CA ASN A 140 -35.79 -34.33 24.93
C ASN A 140 -36.67 -35.37 24.24
N LYS A 141 -36.07 -36.23 23.41
CA LYS A 141 -36.75 -37.34 22.75
C LYS A 141 -36.68 -38.63 23.59
N ASP A 142 -36.93 -38.51 24.89
CA ASP A 142 -37.04 -39.64 25.81
C ASP A 142 -38.36 -39.60 26.60
N GLU A 143 -39.43 -39.03 26.04
CA GLU A 143 -40.79 -39.15 26.58
C GLU A 143 -41.80 -39.35 25.45
N GLU A 144 -41.95 -40.59 24.98
CA GLU A 144 -43.25 -41.08 24.51
C GLU A 144 -43.30 -42.61 24.68
N CYS A 145 -44.32 -43.02 25.43
CA CYS A 145 -44.70 -44.32 25.99
C CYS A 145 -44.43 -45.59 25.15
#